data_AF-A0AAE8MJ03-F1
#
_entry.id   AF-A0AAE8MJ03-F1
#
_cell.length_a   1.000
_cell.length_b   1.000
_cell.length_c   1.000
_cell.angle_alpha   90.00
_cell.angle_beta   90.00
_cell.angle_gamma   90.00
#
_symmetry.space_group_name_H-M   'P 1'
#
loop_
_entity.id
_entity.type
_entity.pdbx_description
1 polymer ?
#
loop_
_entity_poly.entity_id
_entity_poly.type
_entity_poly.pdbx_seq_one_letter_code
_entity_poly.pdbx_strand_id
1 'polypeptide(L)'
;MVHHRKNKTMLCQCQTDIPPAQATVENIAFECTLPTEEPAIKRITKPLPFADNIAENLAWASAFIDRASHITEDYEALKDRLHAAIDTIGNDAIEMTLLRQQLHNQSHVVQELESAVAGQEKTKHELEQRLANSRASALKAERDFANRLQSVERALRKSKTAEGRLKSKLDKTLLEEHEKWQREAEHDREDHAALDTAHDSLQKALQQKAALQAELDAKSQQLTSTQHDLNVAQEAMETCKNNCAAKEAQIAALTDQLAVANRTNTDLSTSLDSTRAQLSSKEQEVATLTESLSQANSNLSDANQTIAQKTSTITTLEASLAGAQEERDQKLKLLDDLQKSTQDTQKALQDKIDQLSAHDLEDHQRLEAANEAKRLSEESIRDLQSTVDAANAHDADVQRRLQAEAEAKQAAEAELARVKLQLEEANKPKLPNTVTLSNPIPIVGSLGGASDNFDDTFYPIVSSFPVTLYDHSSTNIFVSINGLLSLDTGDGSYNYQPLPYRNASLPAYTLLPFWCDLYIYQGTPQGIYYEITGQAPSRSLCVGWYVSRYGDSTQYYHFLVILEEARPNVVTYKYFEALDKGEKCTIGAQGPNGAQQWSHNQAKALPGVQVVIDTGSGSVTESTFPINN
;
A
#
# COMPACT_ATOMS: atom_id res chain seq x y z
N MET A 1 4.79 26.24 -92.05
CA MET A 1 5.15 25.91 -93.44
C MET A 1 3.88 25.61 -94.23
N VAL A 2 3.85 25.94 -95.54
CA VAL A 2 3.00 25.37 -96.62
C VAL A 2 1.50 25.18 -96.28
N HIS A 3 0.62 26.15 -96.59
CA HIS A 3 -0.18 26.19 -97.83
C HIS A 3 -0.94 24.89 -98.18
N HIS A 4 -2.28 24.92 -98.29
CA HIS A 4 -2.90 25.24 -99.58
C HIS A 4 -4.23 26.01 -99.48
N ARG A 5 -4.58 26.73 -100.56
CA ARG A 5 -5.73 27.65 -100.66
C ARG A 5 -6.22 27.70 -102.11
N LYS A 6 -7.50 27.41 -102.36
CA LYS A 6 -8.24 27.72 -103.62
C LYS A 6 -9.65 28.14 -103.21
N ASN A 7 -10.03 29.41 -103.41
CA ASN A 7 -10.76 29.93 -104.58
C ASN A 7 -12.14 29.24 -104.68
N LYS A 8 -13.28 29.87 -104.32
CA LYS A 8 -13.79 31.25 -104.56
C LYS A 8 -13.96 31.56 -106.05
N THR A 9 -15.21 31.41 -106.49
CA THR A 9 -15.75 31.94 -107.75
C THR A 9 -17.09 32.58 -107.42
N MET A 10 -17.30 33.85 -107.79
CA MET A 10 -18.64 34.43 -107.87
C MET A 10 -19.18 34.15 -109.28
N LEU A 11 -20.48 33.89 -109.40
CA LEU A 11 -21.19 33.93 -110.67
C LEU A 11 -22.19 35.08 -110.65
N CYS A 12 -22.31 35.74 -111.80
CA CYS A 12 -23.02 37.01 -111.93
C CYS A 12 -24.54 36.80 -112.03
N GLN A 13 -25.31 37.82 -111.68
CA GLN A 13 -26.67 37.94 -112.18
C GLN A 13 -26.63 38.14 -113.69
N CYS A 14 -27.50 37.43 -114.41
CA CYS A 14 -27.94 37.84 -115.75
C CYS A 14 -29.45 38.05 -115.67
N GLN A 15 -29.90 39.28 -115.88
CA GLN A 15 -31.25 39.49 -116.40
C GLN A 15 -31.25 39.07 -117.87
N THR A 16 -32.27 38.33 -118.29
CA THR A 16 -32.60 38.13 -119.70
C THR A 16 -33.93 38.79 -119.94
N ASP A 17 -33.90 40.00 -120.52
CA ASP A 17 -35.11 40.74 -120.85
C ASP A 17 -35.92 39.97 -121.89
N ILE A 18 -37.22 39.81 -121.64
CA ILE A 18 -38.18 39.28 -122.61
C ILE A 18 -38.91 40.49 -123.19
N PRO A 19 -38.74 40.81 -124.49
CA PRO A 19 -39.44 41.95 -125.10
C PRO A 19 -40.94 41.67 -125.22
N PRO A 20 -41.81 42.67 -125.01
CA PRO A 20 -43.26 42.50 -125.18
C PRO A 20 -43.63 42.28 -126.65
N ALA A 21 -44.65 41.44 -126.88
CA ALA A 21 -45.16 41.19 -128.23
C ALA A 21 -45.77 42.45 -128.84
N GLN A 22 -45.41 42.77 -130.09
CA GLN A 22 -45.98 43.89 -130.82
C GLN A 22 -47.37 43.54 -131.36
N ALA A 23 -48.39 44.32 -130.99
CA ALA A 23 -49.72 44.21 -131.57
C ALA A 23 -49.77 44.95 -132.91
N THR A 24 -49.77 44.21 -134.02
CA THR A 24 -49.99 44.76 -135.37
C THR A 24 -51.48 45.03 -135.59
N VAL A 25 -51.88 46.30 -135.54
CA VAL A 25 -53.21 46.75 -135.97
C VAL A 25 -53.13 47.12 -137.45
N GLU A 26 -53.77 46.33 -138.32
CA GLU A 26 -53.90 46.65 -139.74
C GLU A 26 -55.22 47.36 -140.01
N ASN A 27 -55.16 48.47 -140.76
CA ASN A 27 -56.25 49.45 -140.85
C ASN A 27 -57.12 49.16 -142.07
N ILE A 28 -58.35 48.65 -141.87
CA ILE A 28 -59.30 48.39 -142.96
C ILE A 28 -60.00 49.69 -143.34
N ALA A 29 -59.57 50.29 -144.45
CA ALA A 29 -60.22 51.46 -145.04
C ALA A 29 -61.35 51.03 -146.01
N PHE A 30 -62.55 51.60 -145.84
CA PHE A 30 -63.66 51.43 -146.77
C PHE A 30 -63.74 52.66 -147.69
N GLU A 31 -63.55 52.44 -149.00
CA GLU A 31 -63.60 53.50 -150.02
C GLU A 31 -65.06 53.79 -150.42
N CYS A 32 -65.61 54.88 -149.89
CA CYS A 32 -67.00 55.28 -150.14
C CYS A 32 -67.05 56.34 -151.26
N THR A 33 -67.46 55.92 -152.46
CA THR A 33 -67.57 56.80 -153.64
C THR A 33 -68.95 57.43 -153.75
N LEU A 34 -68.99 58.74 -153.98
CA LEU A 34 -70.22 59.49 -154.25
C LEU A 34 -70.73 59.23 -155.68
N PRO A 35 -72.04 59.18 -155.92
CA PRO A 35 -72.59 59.00 -157.26
C PRO A 35 -72.29 60.23 -158.15
N THR A 36 -71.80 59.97 -159.36
CA THR A 36 -71.44 61.00 -160.34
C THR A 36 -72.66 61.57 -161.07
N GLU A 37 -72.55 62.82 -161.55
CA GLU A 37 -73.67 63.56 -162.15
C GLU A 37 -74.07 63.11 -163.58
N GLU A 38 -73.38 62.14 -164.18
CA GLU A 38 -73.74 61.62 -165.51
C GLU A 38 -74.90 60.59 -165.43
N PRO A 39 -76.02 60.79 -166.12
CA PRO A 39 -77.11 59.82 -166.14
C PRO A 39 -76.69 58.52 -166.86
N ALA A 40 -76.76 57.39 -166.15
CA ALA A 40 -76.39 56.06 -166.66
C ALA A 40 -77.25 55.55 -167.86
N ILE A 41 -78.23 56.33 -168.32
CA ILE A 41 -79.11 56.01 -169.45
C ILE A 41 -79.11 57.17 -170.45
N LYS A 42 -78.60 56.94 -171.67
CA LYS A 42 -78.62 57.93 -172.76
C LYS A 42 -80.04 58.23 -173.19
N ARG A 43 -80.46 59.50 -173.13
CA ARG A 43 -81.74 59.94 -173.70
C ARG A 43 -81.70 59.85 -175.23
N ILE A 44 -82.71 59.24 -175.83
CA ILE A 44 -82.88 59.18 -177.29
C ILE A 44 -83.50 60.50 -177.76
N THR A 45 -82.79 61.22 -178.62
CA THR A 45 -83.19 62.56 -179.14
C THR A 45 -83.57 62.55 -180.63
N LYS A 46 -83.71 61.37 -181.24
CA LYS A 46 -84.26 61.21 -182.60
C LYS A 46 -85.79 61.15 -182.53
N PRO A 47 -86.51 61.61 -183.56
CA PRO A 47 -87.95 61.33 -183.70
C PRO A 47 -88.21 59.83 -183.61
N LEU A 48 -89.26 59.45 -182.87
CA LEU A 48 -89.74 58.07 -182.84
C LEU A 48 -90.23 57.68 -184.25
N PRO A 49 -89.79 56.54 -184.81
CA PRO A 49 -90.25 56.08 -186.11
C PRO A 49 -91.63 55.43 -185.98
N PHE A 50 -92.66 56.26 -185.75
CA PHE A 50 -94.04 55.83 -185.96
C PHE A 50 -94.21 55.51 -187.43
N ALA A 51 -94.34 54.22 -187.74
CA ALA A 51 -94.61 53.79 -189.10
C ALA A 51 -96.04 54.20 -189.50
N ASP A 52 -96.27 54.41 -190.80
CA ASP A 52 -97.62 54.60 -191.38
C ASP A 52 -98.49 53.31 -191.27
N ASN A 53 -97.93 52.25 -190.66
CA ASN A 53 -98.53 50.97 -190.34
C ASN A 53 -99.01 50.95 -188.86
N ILE A 54 -100.33 50.87 -188.67
CA ILE A 54 -100.94 50.87 -187.33
C ILE A 54 -100.63 49.60 -186.51
N ALA A 55 -100.28 48.47 -187.17
CA ALA A 55 -100.00 47.20 -186.51
C ALA A 55 -98.61 47.17 -185.84
N GLU A 56 -97.60 47.83 -186.43
CA GLU A 56 -96.28 47.99 -185.79
C GLU A 56 -96.40 48.83 -184.51
N ASN A 57 -97.10 49.97 -184.57
CA ASN A 57 -97.25 50.86 -183.43
C ASN A 57 -97.94 50.17 -182.23
N LEU A 58 -98.84 49.21 -182.47
CA LEU A 58 -99.44 48.35 -181.43
C LEU A 58 -98.44 47.34 -180.82
N ALA A 59 -97.57 46.73 -181.63
CA ALA A 59 -96.55 45.80 -181.14
C ALA A 59 -95.53 46.50 -180.21
N TRP A 60 -95.11 47.72 -180.57
CA TRP A 60 -94.23 48.55 -179.74
C TRP A 60 -94.88 48.93 -178.39
N ALA A 61 -96.20 49.12 -178.34
CA ALA A 61 -96.91 49.41 -177.10
C ALA A 61 -96.96 48.21 -176.14
N SER A 62 -97.21 46.99 -176.65
CA SER A 62 -97.25 45.77 -175.83
C SER A 62 -95.91 45.51 -175.13
N ALA A 63 -94.81 45.56 -175.89
CA ALA A 63 -93.47 45.29 -175.39
C ALA A 63 -92.99 46.29 -174.30
N PHE A 64 -93.61 47.48 -174.22
CA PHE A 64 -93.36 48.43 -173.14
C PHE A 64 -94.06 48.04 -171.83
N ILE A 65 -95.29 47.52 -171.91
CA ILE A 65 -96.07 47.11 -170.74
C ILE A 65 -95.46 45.86 -170.09
N ASP A 66 -95.09 44.85 -170.87
CA ASP A 66 -94.44 43.63 -170.36
C ASP A 66 -93.14 43.96 -169.60
N ARG A 67 -92.37 44.93 -170.11
CA ARG A 67 -91.12 45.38 -169.48
C ARG A 67 -91.34 46.25 -168.24
N ALA A 68 -92.48 46.92 -168.10
CA ALA A 68 -92.83 47.62 -166.87
C ALA A 68 -93.16 46.63 -165.73
N SER A 69 -93.94 45.59 -166.02
CA SER A 69 -94.34 44.56 -165.04
C SER A 69 -93.15 43.83 -164.41
N HIS A 70 -92.13 43.47 -165.21
CA HIS A 70 -90.94 42.79 -164.69
C HIS A 70 -90.14 43.60 -163.67
N ILE A 71 -90.14 44.93 -163.74
CA ILE A 71 -89.38 45.79 -162.81
C ILE A 71 -89.98 45.75 -161.39
N THR A 72 -91.27 45.42 -161.26
CA THR A 72 -91.97 45.34 -159.97
C THR A 72 -91.64 44.08 -159.17
N GLU A 73 -91.26 42.96 -159.79
CA GLU A 73 -90.94 41.71 -159.08
C GLU A 73 -89.58 41.79 -158.34
N ASP A 74 -88.57 42.39 -158.97
CA ASP A 74 -87.21 42.51 -158.41
C ASP A 74 -87.17 43.33 -157.10
N TYR A 75 -88.12 44.25 -156.90
CA TYR A 75 -88.10 45.18 -155.76
C TYR A 75 -88.46 44.52 -154.42
N GLU A 76 -89.46 43.63 -154.39
CA GLU A 76 -89.83 42.92 -153.16
C GLU A 76 -88.77 41.88 -152.78
N ALA A 77 -88.16 41.20 -153.75
CA ALA A 77 -87.05 40.28 -153.52
C ALA A 77 -85.79 40.96 -152.93
N LEU A 78 -85.59 42.26 -153.19
CA LEU A 78 -84.54 43.06 -152.58
C LEU A 78 -84.88 43.44 -151.11
N LYS A 79 -86.15 43.76 -150.83
CA LYS A 79 -86.63 44.16 -149.51
C LYS A 79 -86.52 43.04 -148.48
N ASP A 80 -86.85 41.81 -148.85
CA ASP A 80 -86.75 40.66 -147.93
C ASP A 80 -85.29 40.31 -147.61
N ARG A 81 -84.39 40.39 -148.60
CA ARG A 81 -82.94 40.23 -148.39
C ARG A 81 -82.37 41.27 -147.43
N LEU A 82 -82.87 42.52 -147.49
CA LEU A 82 -82.40 43.59 -146.60
C LEU A 82 -82.79 43.33 -145.14
N HIS A 83 -84.01 42.85 -144.87
CA HIS A 83 -84.42 42.50 -143.50
C HIS A 83 -83.62 41.32 -142.95
N ALA A 84 -83.44 40.25 -143.75
CA ALA A 84 -82.63 39.11 -143.33
C ALA A 84 -81.18 39.50 -142.99
N ALA A 85 -80.58 40.43 -143.74
CA ALA A 85 -79.24 40.95 -143.45
C ALA A 85 -79.21 41.77 -142.15
N ILE A 86 -80.23 42.59 -141.87
CA ILE A 86 -80.34 43.37 -140.63
C ILE A 86 -80.46 42.42 -139.41
N ASP A 87 -81.29 41.39 -139.50
CA ASP A 87 -81.46 40.41 -138.42
C ASP A 87 -80.17 39.61 -138.17
N THR A 88 -79.42 39.22 -139.22
CA THR A 88 -78.10 38.59 -139.06
C THR A 88 -77.12 39.51 -138.33
N ILE A 89 -76.97 40.77 -138.79
CA ILE A 89 -76.08 41.76 -138.16
C ILE A 89 -76.47 42.03 -136.70
N GLY A 90 -77.78 42.04 -136.40
CA GLY A 90 -78.29 42.17 -135.03
C GLY A 90 -77.88 41.02 -134.11
N ASN A 91 -77.97 39.77 -134.60
CA ASN A 91 -77.57 38.58 -133.85
C ASN A 91 -76.04 38.53 -133.67
N ASP A 92 -75.26 38.77 -134.73
CA ASP A 92 -73.79 38.82 -134.68
C ASP A 92 -73.29 39.86 -133.66
N ALA A 93 -73.95 41.02 -133.57
CA ALA A 93 -73.62 42.06 -132.60
C ALA A 93 -73.91 41.64 -131.13
N ILE A 94 -74.95 40.82 -130.90
CA ILE A 94 -75.24 40.25 -129.58
C ILE A 94 -74.20 39.18 -129.22
N GLU A 95 -73.86 38.27 -130.13
CA GLU A 95 -72.84 37.25 -129.89
C GLU A 95 -71.45 37.87 -129.65
N MET A 96 -71.05 38.86 -130.45
CA MET A 96 -69.82 39.62 -130.24
C MET A 96 -69.79 40.37 -128.90
N THR A 97 -70.94 40.80 -128.38
CA THR A 97 -71.05 41.41 -127.05
C THR A 97 -70.86 40.37 -125.94
N LEU A 98 -71.49 39.20 -126.08
CA LEU A 98 -71.34 38.08 -125.15
C LEU A 98 -69.89 37.55 -125.11
N LEU A 99 -69.26 37.38 -126.27
CA LEU A 99 -67.86 36.95 -126.40
C LEU A 99 -66.90 37.96 -125.76
N ARG A 100 -67.13 39.27 -125.93
CA ARG A 100 -66.34 40.31 -125.25
C ARG A 100 -66.49 40.24 -123.73
N GLN A 101 -67.70 39.99 -123.22
CA GLN A 101 -67.92 39.85 -121.77
C GLN A 101 -67.29 38.55 -121.23
N GLN A 102 -67.36 37.45 -121.96
CA GLN A 102 -66.67 36.20 -121.60
C GLN A 102 -65.15 36.38 -121.58
N LEU A 103 -64.57 37.03 -122.59
CA LEU A 103 -63.14 37.34 -122.65
C LEU A 103 -62.69 38.24 -121.48
N HIS A 104 -63.48 39.25 -121.14
CA HIS A 104 -63.19 40.12 -119.99
C HIS A 104 -63.25 39.37 -118.65
N ASN A 105 -64.25 38.51 -118.46
CA ASN A 105 -64.35 37.63 -117.28
C ASN A 105 -63.16 36.66 -117.20
N GLN A 106 -62.75 36.06 -118.31
CA GLN A 106 -61.58 35.18 -118.38
C GLN A 106 -60.28 35.95 -118.07
N SER A 107 -60.13 37.18 -118.56
CA SER A 107 -58.98 38.04 -118.25
C SER A 107 -58.89 38.37 -116.75
N HIS A 108 -60.03 38.58 -116.08
CA HIS A 108 -60.07 38.76 -114.62
C HIS A 108 -59.64 37.49 -113.87
N VAL A 109 -60.15 36.31 -114.26
CA VAL A 109 -59.76 35.02 -113.66
C VAL A 109 -58.26 34.74 -113.86
N VAL A 110 -57.68 35.08 -115.02
CA VAL A 110 -56.23 34.98 -115.24
C VAL A 110 -55.46 35.88 -114.29
N GLN A 111 -55.86 37.15 -114.13
CA GLN A 111 -55.19 38.10 -113.24
C GLN A 111 -55.28 37.69 -111.75
N GLU A 112 -56.40 37.09 -111.32
CA GLU A 112 -56.54 36.50 -109.98
C GLU A 112 -55.62 35.30 -109.78
N LEU A 113 -55.52 34.41 -110.78
CA LEU A 113 -54.62 33.25 -110.74
C LEU A 113 -53.14 33.65 -110.75
N GLU A 114 -52.74 34.63 -111.57
CA GLU A 114 -51.38 35.20 -111.55
C GLU A 114 -51.03 35.79 -110.18
N SER A 115 -51.96 36.53 -109.58
CA SER A 115 -51.81 37.09 -108.24
C SER A 115 -51.70 36.00 -107.16
N ALA A 116 -52.47 34.92 -107.29
CA ALA A 116 -52.40 33.77 -106.38
C ALA A 116 -51.08 32.98 -106.53
N VAL A 117 -50.59 32.78 -107.76
CA VAL A 117 -49.30 32.13 -108.04
C VAL A 117 -48.14 32.96 -107.47
N ALA A 118 -48.12 34.27 -107.68
CA ALA A 118 -47.10 35.15 -107.08
C ALA A 118 -47.13 35.11 -105.53
N GLY A 119 -48.31 34.98 -104.92
CA GLY A 119 -48.46 34.73 -103.48
C GLY A 119 -47.91 33.38 -103.02
N GLN A 120 -48.10 32.32 -103.82
CA GLN A 120 -47.53 30.99 -103.55
C GLN A 120 -46.00 30.98 -103.72
N GLU A 121 -45.44 31.66 -104.72
CA GLU A 121 -43.99 31.77 -104.89
C GLU A 121 -43.33 32.53 -103.73
N LYS A 122 -43.94 33.64 -103.28
CA LYS A 122 -43.46 34.38 -102.11
C LYS A 122 -43.49 33.52 -100.85
N THR A 123 -44.60 32.84 -100.56
CA THR A 123 -44.71 31.99 -99.35
C THR A 123 -43.79 30.78 -99.41
N LYS A 124 -43.57 30.18 -100.59
CA LYS A 124 -42.52 29.17 -100.82
C LYS A 124 -41.14 29.72 -100.47
N HIS A 125 -40.77 30.90 -100.96
CA HIS A 125 -39.46 31.50 -100.68
C HIS A 125 -39.25 31.78 -99.18
N GLU A 126 -40.28 32.30 -98.48
CA GLU A 126 -40.25 32.48 -97.03
C GLU A 126 -40.07 31.15 -96.27
N LEU A 127 -40.72 30.08 -96.72
CA LEU A 127 -40.56 28.74 -96.12
C LEU A 127 -39.17 28.14 -96.39
N GLU A 128 -38.64 28.29 -97.59
CA GLU A 128 -37.27 27.88 -97.94
C GLU A 128 -36.22 28.62 -97.09
N GLN A 129 -36.40 29.93 -96.88
CA GLN A 129 -35.52 30.72 -96.01
C GLN A 129 -35.63 30.30 -94.53
N ARG A 130 -36.85 30.06 -94.02
CA ARG A 130 -37.07 29.53 -92.65
C ARG A 130 -36.42 28.15 -92.48
N LEU A 131 -36.54 27.26 -93.47
CA LEU A 131 -35.92 25.93 -93.46
C LEU A 131 -34.39 26.03 -93.47
N ALA A 132 -33.81 26.93 -94.27
CA ALA A 132 -32.37 27.19 -94.29
C ALA A 132 -31.85 27.71 -92.93
N ASN A 133 -32.54 28.68 -92.33
CA ASN A 133 -32.20 29.23 -91.02
C ASN A 133 -32.30 28.18 -89.90
N SER A 134 -33.34 27.34 -89.94
CA SER A 134 -33.51 26.22 -89.00
C SER A 134 -32.39 25.18 -89.14
N ARG A 135 -32.06 24.76 -90.37
CA ARG A 135 -30.93 23.85 -90.65
C ARG A 135 -29.59 24.42 -90.19
N ALA A 136 -29.32 25.70 -90.45
CA ALA A 136 -28.10 26.36 -90.00
C ALA A 136 -27.99 26.42 -88.46
N SER A 137 -29.12 26.64 -87.78
CA SER A 137 -29.20 26.66 -86.30
C SER A 137 -28.98 25.27 -85.70
N ALA A 138 -29.60 24.24 -86.27
CA ALA A 138 -29.41 22.84 -85.86
C ALA A 138 -27.95 22.39 -86.03
N LEU A 139 -27.35 22.65 -87.20
CA LEU A 139 -25.93 22.35 -87.48
C LEU A 139 -24.96 23.11 -86.57
N LYS A 140 -25.35 24.27 -86.00
CA LYS A 140 -24.56 24.94 -84.97
C LYS A 140 -24.68 24.22 -83.63
N ALA A 141 -25.91 23.94 -83.19
CA ALA A 141 -26.16 23.24 -81.92
C ALA A 141 -25.49 21.85 -81.89
N GLU A 142 -25.55 21.10 -82.99
CA GLU A 142 -24.87 19.81 -83.14
C GLU A 142 -23.36 19.90 -82.90
N ARG A 143 -22.68 20.89 -83.49
CA ARG A 143 -21.24 21.14 -83.26
C ARG A 143 -20.97 21.55 -81.81
N ASP A 144 -21.80 22.41 -81.23
CA ASP A 144 -21.65 22.84 -79.84
C ASP A 144 -21.84 21.66 -78.86
N PHE A 145 -22.76 20.73 -79.14
CA PHE A 145 -22.91 19.48 -78.38
C PHE A 145 -21.75 18.52 -78.60
N ALA A 146 -21.26 18.32 -79.83
CA ALA A 146 -20.10 17.47 -80.12
C ALA A 146 -18.82 17.98 -79.41
N ASN A 147 -18.59 19.30 -79.42
CA ASN A 147 -17.50 19.94 -78.70
C ASN A 147 -17.61 19.73 -77.18
N ARG A 148 -18.82 19.86 -76.61
CA ARG A 148 -19.09 19.59 -75.18
C ARG A 148 -18.85 18.12 -74.83
N LEU A 149 -19.36 17.18 -75.63
CA LEU A 149 -19.16 15.74 -75.45
C LEU A 149 -17.66 15.39 -75.44
N GLN A 150 -16.90 15.84 -76.45
CA GLN A 150 -15.46 15.63 -76.51
C GLN A 150 -14.70 16.27 -75.33
N SER A 151 -15.23 17.34 -74.74
CA SER A 151 -14.67 17.92 -73.51
C SER A 151 -14.94 17.04 -72.28
N VAL A 152 -16.18 16.55 -72.12
CA VAL A 152 -16.58 15.66 -71.02
C VAL A 152 -15.85 14.31 -71.11
N GLU A 153 -15.70 13.72 -72.29
CA GLU A 153 -14.89 12.50 -72.47
C GLU A 153 -13.44 12.69 -72.03
N ARG A 154 -12.82 13.83 -72.39
CA ARG A 154 -11.44 14.14 -71.98
C ARG A 154 -11.33 14.35 -70.46
N ALA A 155 -12.34 14.94 -69.82
CA ALA A 155 -12.41 15.04 -68.36
C ALA A 155 -12.57 13.66 -67.70
N LEU A 156 -13.47 12.81 -68.20
CA LEU A 156 -13.69 11.45 -67.69
C LEU A 156 -12.43 10.57 -67.81
N ARG A 157 -11.73 10.63 -68.95
CA ARG A 157 -10.45 9.92 -69.13
C ARG A 157 -9.39 10.41 -68.12
N LYS A 158 -9.29 11.72 -67.89
CA LYS A 158 -8.40 12.28 -66.84
C LYS A 158 -8.80 11.79 -65.45
N SER A 159 -10.09 11.76 -65.11
CA SER A 159 -10.60 11.28 -63.83
C SER A 159 -10.19 9.83 -63.57
N LYS A 160 -10.43 8.92 -64.52
CA LYS A 160 -10.05 7.51 -64.39
C LYS A 160 -8.53 7.31 -64.23
N THR A 161 -7.70 8.12 -64.89
CA THR A 161 -6.24 8.07 -64.67
C THR A 161 -5.79 8.71 -63.35
N ALA A 162 -6.57 9.59 -62.73
CA ALA A 162 -6.32 10.06 -61.37
C ALA A 162 -6.71 8.99 -60.34
N GLU A 163 -7.90 8.42 -60.49
CA GLU A 163 -8.44 7.30 -59.70
C GLU A 163 -7.47 6.11 -59.64
N GLY A 164 -6.99 5.61 -60.80
CA GLY A 164 -6.03 4.50 -60.84
C GLY A 164 -4.68 4.81 -60.16
N ARG A 165 -4.22 6.07 -60.20
CA ARG A 165 -3.00 6.51 -59.48
C ARG A 165 -3.23 6.65 -57.98
N LEU A 166 -4.43 7.08 -57.56
CA LEU A 166 -4.80 7.14 -56.14
C LEU A 166 -4.94 5.73 -55.57
N LYS A 167 -5.59 4.80 -56.29
CA LYS A 167 -5.64 3.39 -55.89
C LYS A 167 -4.24 2.79 -55.76
N SER A 168 -3.39 2.91 -56.77
CA SER A 168 -2.01 2.38 -56.70
C SER A 168 -1.19 2.97 -55.54
N LYS A 169 -1.44 4.23 -55.15
CA LYS A 169 -0.84 4.81 -53.93
C LYS A 169 -1.41 4.21 -52.64
N LEU A 170 -2.73 4.03 -52.57
CA LEU A 170 -3.40 3.43 -51.41
C LEU A 170 -2.96 1.98 -51.22
N ASP A 171 -2.98 1.17 -52.27
CA ASP A 171 -2.54 -0.23 -52.28
C ASP A 171 -1.07 -0.33 -51.78
N LYS A 172 -0.19 0.58 -52.23
CA LYS A 172 1.21 0.65 -51.76
C LYS A 172 1.32 1.07 -50.28
N THR A 173 0.57 2.08 -49.85
CA THR A 173 0.61 2.57 -48.46
C THR A 173 0.10 1.52 -47.48
N LEU A 174 -0.95 0.78 -47.86
CA LEU A 174 -1.48 -0.34 -47.08
C LEU A 174 -0.47 -1.49 -46.95
N LEU A 175 0.32 -1.77 -48.00
CA LEU A 175 1.40 -2.75 -47.94
C LEU A 175 2.54 -2.27 -47.03
N GLU A 176 2.98 -1.01 -47.16
CA GLU A 176 4.06 -0.46 -46.32
C GLU A 176 3.70 -0.42 -44.83
N GLU A 177 2.45 -0.08 -44.49
CA GLU A 177 1.95 -0.17 -43.10
C GLU A 177 1.79 -1.62 -42.62
N HIS A 178 1.43 -2.56 -43.50
CA HIS A 178 1.36 -3.98 -43.12
C HIS A 178 2.77 -4.57 -42.88
N GLU A 179 3.75 -4.26 -43.73
CA GLU A 179 5.15 -4.63 -43.55
C GLU A 179 5.79 -3.94 -42.33
N LYS A 180 5.29 -2.77 -41.92
CA LYS A 180 5.66 -2.11 -40.66
C LYS A 180 5.07 -2.85 -39.46
N TRP A 181 3.76 -3.12 -39.47
CA TRP A 181 3.08 -3.85 -38.40
C TRP A 181 3.64 -5.27 -38.20
N GLN A 182 3.99 -5.99 -39.27
CA GLN A 182 4.63 -7.30 -39.17
C GLN A 182 6.01 -7.25 -38.48
N ARG A 183 6.78 -6.18 -38.68
CA ARG A 183 8.10 -5.99 -38.02
C ARG A 183 7.94 -5.58 -36.55
N GLU A 184 6.97 -4.73 -36.25
CA GLU A 184 6.61 -4.37 -34.87
C GLU A 184 6.17 -5.63 -34.10
N ALA A 185 5.27 -6.45 -34.69
CA ALA A 185 4.82 -7.72 -34.13
C ALA A 185 5.86 -8.86 -34.18
N GLU A 186 7.07 -8.66 -34.73
CA GLU A 186 8.24 -9.55 -34.55
C GLU A 186 9.10 -9.05 -33.39
N HIS A 187 9.39 -7.75 -33.35
CA HIS A 187 10.11 -7.11 -32.23
C HIS A 187 9.40 -7.33 -30.90
N ASP A 188 8.07 -7.20 -30.84
CA ASP A 188 7.27 -7.49 -29.64
C ASP A 188 7.46 -8.95 -29.18
N ARG A 189 7.64 -9.91 -30.11
CA ARG A 189 7.89 -11.33 -29.79
C ARG A 189 9.32 -11.58 -29.34
N GLU A 190 10.30 -10.90 -29.92
CA GLU A 190 11.69 -10.94 -29.49
C GLU A 190 11.84 -10.34 -28.08
N ASP A 191 11.20 -9.20 -27.80
CA ASP A 191 11.15 -8.56 -26.48
C ASP A 191 10.45 -9.45 -25.44
N HIS A 192 9.31 -10.07 -25.77
CA HIS A 192 8.64 -11.02 -24.87
C HIS A 192 9.52 -12.25 -24.57
N ALA A 193 10.19 -12.84 -25.56
CA ALA A 193 11.09 -13.96 -25.34
C ALA A 193 12.34 -13.58 -24.50
N ALA A 194 12.83 -12.35 -24.65
CA ALA A 194 13.89 -11.79 -23.82
C ALA A 194 13.41 -11.54 -22.38
N LEU A 195 12.19 -11.05 -22.19
CA LEU A 195 11.55 -10.85 -20.89
C LEU A 195 11.38 -12.17 -20.13
N ASP A 196 10.87 -13.21 -20.80
CA ASP A 196 10.71 -14.55 -20.23
C ASP A 196 12.07 -15.13 -19.83
N THR A 197 13.09 -15.00 -20.68
CA THR A 197 14.48 -15.43 -20.38
C THR A 197 15.07 -14.69 -19.17
N ALA A 198 14.76 -13.39 -19.02
CA ALA A 198 15.16 -12.60 -17.87
C ALA A 198 14.40 -13.01 -16.59
N HIS A 199 13.11 -13.35 -16.69
CA HIS A 199 12.31 -13.86 -15.58
C HIS A 199 12.83 -15.21 -15.08
N ASP A 200 13.11 -16.13 -15.99
CA ASP A 200 13.72 -17.45 -15.73
C ASP A 200 15.08 -17.31 -15.00
N SER A 201 15.86 -16.30 -15.39
CA SER A 201 17.16 -15.98 -14.79
C SER A 201 17.01 -15.37 -13.39
N LEU A 202 16.03 -14.48 -13.20
CA LEU A 202 15.69 -13.92 -11.89
C LEU A 202 15.17 -14.99 -10.93
N GLN A 203 14.33 -15.93 -11.39
CA GLN A 203 13.83 -17.03 -10.57
C GLN A 203 14.97 -17.94 -10.08
N LYS A 204 15.95 -18.25 -10.95
CA LYS A 204 17.17 -19.00 -10.57
C LYS A 204 18.03 -18.23 -9.55
N ALA A 205 18.18 -16.92 -9.71
CA ALA A 205 18.89 -16.08 -8.75
C ALA A 205 18.18 -16.02 -7.39
N LEU A 206 16.84 -15.98 -7.35
CA LEU A 206 16.05 -16.04 -6.12
C LEU A 206 16.17 -17.40 -5.42
N GLN A 207 16.19 -18.51 -6.17
CA GLN A 207 16.46 -19.84 -5.62
C GLN A 207 17.87 -19.94 -5.01
N GLN A 208 18.89 -19.41 -5.70
CA GLN A 208 20.26 -19.34 -5.17
C GLN A 208 20.35 -18.48 -3.90
N LYS A 209 19.67 -17.32 -3.86
CA LYS A 209 19.59 -16.49 -2.66
C LYS A 209 18.96 -17.26 -1.48
N ALA A 210 17.87 -17.99 -1.72
CA ALA A 210 17.21 -18.79 -0.68
C ALA A 210 18.13 -19.92 -0.13
N ALA A 211 18.88 -20.59 -1.01
CA ALA A 211 19.84 -21.61 -0.59
C ALA A 211 20.99 -21.04 0.26
N LEU A 212 21.54 -19.87 -0.14
CA LEU A 212 22.58 -19.18 0.62
C LEU A 212 22.07 -18.64 1.97
N GLN A 213 20.80 -18.21 2.05
CA GLN A 213 20.18 -17.81 3.32
C GLN A 213 20.09 -19.01 4.28
N ALA A 214 19.61 -20.16 3.81
CA ALA A 214 19.51 -21.38 4.63
C ALA A 214 20.89 -21.86 5.13
N GLU A 215 21.96 -21.71 4.33
CA GLU A 215 23.33 -21.98 4.80
C GLU A 215 23.79 -20.97 5.86
N LEU A 216 23.51 -19.68 5.67
CA LEU A 216 23.83 -18.63 6.64
C LEU A 216 23.10 -18.82 7.97
N ASP A 217 21.83 -19.22 7.94
CA ASP A 217 21.01 -19.47 9.12
C ASP A 217 21.55 -20.69 9.89
N ALA A 218 21.87 -21.78 9.18
CA ALA A 218 22.51 -22.96 9.77
C ALA A 218 23.89 -22.65 10.38
N LYS A 219 24.69 -21.77 9.74
CA LYS A 219 25.97 -21.29 10.30
C LYS A 219 25.78 -20.40 11.52
N SER A 220 24.73 -19.61 11.56
CA SER A 220 24.39 -18.74 12.71
C SER A 220 23.92 -19.57 13.93
N GLN A 221 23.15 -20.63 13.69
CA GLN A 221 22.82 -21.63 14.72
C GLN A 221 24.07 -22.36 15.22
N GLN A 222 24.95 -22.81 14.32
CA GLN A 222 26.22 -23.47 14.69
C GLN A 222 27.11 -22.55 15.55
N LEU A 223 27.22 -21.27 15.20
CA LEU A 223 27.94 -20.26 15.98
C LEU A 223 27.33 -20.06 17.37
N THR A 224 26.00 -19.99 17.46
CA THR A 224 25.28 -19.83 18.73
C THR A 224 25.52 -21.03 19.67
N SER A 225 25.49 -22.26 19.15
CA SER A 225 25.86 -23.46 19.92
C SER A 225 27.30 -23.37 20.43
N THR A 226 28.24 -23.04 19.53
CA THR A 226 29.68 -22.97 19.87
C THR A 226 29.96 -21.88 20.93
N GLN A 227 29.21 -20.78 20.90
CA GLN A 227 29.31 -19.73 21.93
C GLN A 227 28.73 -20.18 23.28
N HIS A 228 27.65 -20.97 23.29
CA HIS A 228 27.12 -21.57 24.52
C HIS A 228 28.13 -22.55 25.14
N ASP A 229 28.67 -23.46 24.32
CA ASP A 229 29.69 -24.43 24.74
C ASP A 229 30.94 -23.74 25.32
N LEU A 230 31.37 -22.62 24.70
CA LEU A 230 32.48 -21.79 25.18
C LEU A 230 32.17 -21.14 26.54
N ASN A 231 30.96 -20.61 26.74
CA ASN A 231 30.57 -20.01 28.02
C ASN A 231 30.56 -21.06 29.15
N VAL A 232 29.98 -22.24 28.88
CA VAL A 232 29.97 -23.37 29.84
C VAL A 232 31.40 -23.82 30.18
N ALA A 233 32.31 -23.86 29.20
CA ALA A 233 33.72 -24.16 29.44
C ALA A 233 34.42 -23.10 30.31
N GLN A 234 34.07 -21.81 30.17
CA GLN A 234 34.60 -20.73 31.00
C GLN A 234 34.11 -20.82 32.45
N GLU A 235 32.83 -21.08 32.67
CA GLU A 235 32.26 -21.31 34.01
C GLU A 235 32.90 -22.53 34.70
N ALA A 236 33.13 -23.61 33.95
CA ALA A 236 33.84 -24.79 34.43
C ALA A 236 35.30 -24.49 34.80
N MET A 237 36.01 -23.68 34.01
CA MET A 237 37.38 -23.25 34.33
C MET A 237 37.45 -22.38 35.59
N GLU A 238 36.56 -21.40 35.75
CA GLU A 238 36.54 -20.54 36.94
C GLU A 238 36.15 -21.34 38.20
N THR A 239 35.23 -22.30 38.07
CA THR A 239 34.89 -23.26 39.13
C THR A 239 36.11 -24.14 39.51
N CYS A 240 36.85 -24.64 38.52
CA CYS A 240 38.06 -25.44 38.73
C CYS A 240 39.15 -24.62 39.46
N LYS A 241 39.43 -23.40 38.99
CA LYS A 241 40.35 -22.43 39.59
C LYS A 241 40.01 -22.11 41.05
N ASN A 242 38.74 -21.87 41.36
CA ASN A 242 38.28 -21.63 42.72
C ASN A 242 38.47 -22.86 43.63
N ASN A 243 38.23 -24.06 43.11
CA ASN A 243 38.53 -25.31 43.83
C ASN A 243 40.05 -25.51 44.06
N CYS A 244 40.90 -25.17 43.08
CA CYS A 244 42.35 -25.18 43.25
C CYS A 244 42.81 -24.23 44.36
N ALA A 245 42.37 -22.96 44.34
CA ALA A 245 42.71 -21.99 45.38
C ALA A 245 42.24 -22.43 46.78
N ALA A 246 41.04 -23.02 46.88
CA ALA A 246 40.56 -23.60 48.14
C ALA A 246 41.41 -24.79 48.63
N LYS A 247 41.97 -25.58 47.71
CA LYS A 247 42.89 -26.69 48.04
C LYS A 247 44.28 -26.20 48.43
N GLU A 248 44.81 -25.17 47.79
CA GLU A 248 46.05 -24.49 48.18
C GLU A 248 45.94 -23.91 49.60
N ALA A 249 44.84 -23.22 49.90
CA ALA A 249 44.55 -22.73 51.26
C ALA A 249 44.43 -23.86 52.29
N GLN A 250 43.82 -25.00 51.92
CA GLN A 250 43.75 -26.18 52.78
C GLN A 250 45.14 -26.79 53.03
N ILE A 251 46.02 -26.84 52.02
CA ILE A 251 47.41 -27.32 52.14
C ILE A 251 48.23 -26.39 53.03
N ALA A 252 48.09 -25.07 52.90
CA ALA A 252 48.75 -24.10 53.77
C ALA A 252 48.34 -24.30 55.25
N ALA A 253 47.03 -24.37 55.53
CA ALA A 253 46.52 -24.58 56.88
C ALA A 253 46.99 -25.91 57.52
N LEU A 254 47.05 -27.00 56.74
CA LEU A 254 47.61 -28.28 57.18
C LEU A 254 49.13 -28.21 57.42
N THR A 255 49.85 -27.40 56.65
CA THR A 255 51.30 -27.18 56.81
C THR A 255 51.58 -26.41 58.11
N ASP A 256 50.80 -25.38 58.43
CA ASP A 256 50.91 -24.65 59.69
C ASP A 256 50.54 -25.53 60.90
N GLN A 257 49.49 -26.35 60.79
CA GLN A 257 49.14 -27.33 61.83
C GLN A 257 50.26 -28.34 62.09
N LEU A 258 50.91 -28.84 61.03
CA LEU A 258 52.06 -29.73 61.14
C LEU A 258 53.27 -29.02 61.77
N ALA A 259 53.52 -27.76 61.42
CA ALA A 259 54.58 -26.95 62.04
C ALA A 259 54.35 -26.70 63.53
N VAL A 260 53.09 -26.46 63.95
CA VAL A 260 52.72 -26.35 65.37
C VAL A 260 52.88 -27.70 66.08
N ALA A 261 52.38 -28.80 65.50
CA ALA A 261 52.51 -30.14 66.08
C ALA A 261 53.99 -30.54 66.29
N ASN A 262 54.87 -30.23 65.34
CA ASN A 262 56.30 -30.50 65.46
C ASN A 262 56.99 -29.68 66.56
N ARG A 263 56.57 -28.43 66.81
CA ARG A 263 57.03 -27.63 67.95
C ARG A 263 56.59 -28.28 69.26
N THR A 264 55.31 -28.55 69.43
CA THR A 264 54.75 -29.21 70.62
C THR A 264 55.45 -30.54 70.91
N ASN A 265 55.77 -31.34 69.89
CA ASN A 265 56.47 -32.61 70.05
C ASN A 265 57.94 -32.42 70.51
N THR A 266 58.59 -31.33 70.08
CA THR A 266 59.94 -30.93 70.53
C THR A 266 59.92 -30.43 71.98
N ASP A 267 58.92 -29.63 72.34
CA ASP A 267 58.70 -29.13 73.71
C ASP A 267 58.41 -30.30 74.67
N LEU A 268 57.57 -31.26 74.25
CA LEU A 268 57.29 -32.50 74.99
C LEU A 268 58.54 -33.37 75.16
N SER A 269 59.38 -33.53 74.14
CA SER A 269 60.66 -34.25 74.26
C SER A 269 61.58 -33.56 75.28
N THR A 270 61.70 -32.23 75.21
CA THR A 270 62.51 -31.44 76.14
C THR A 270 62.00 -31.58 77.58
N SER A 271 60.68 -31.56 77.78
CA SER A 271 60.05 -31.80 79.07
C SER A 271 60.26 -33.22 79.58
N LEU A 272 60.23 -34.23 78.70
CA LEU A 272 60.50 -35.63 79.02
C LEU A 272 61.95 -35.82 79.50
N ASP A 273 62.91 -35.26 78.78
CA ASP A 273 64.34 -35.32 79.14
C ASP A 273 64.63 -34.58 80.45
N SER A 274 64.02 -33.41 80.68
CA SER A 274 64.08 -32.72 81.97
C SER A 274 63.49 -33.57 83.11
N THR A 275 62.36 -34.23 82.88
CA THR A 275 61.71 -35.10 83.88
C THR A 275 62.58 -36.32 84.19
N ARG A 276 63.24 -36.88 83.16
CA ARG A 276 64.17 -38.01 83.28
C ARG A 276 65.43 -37.65 84.09
N ALA A 277 65.96 -36.44 83.89
CA ALA A 277 67.07 -35.92 84.69
C ALA A 277 66.67 -35.71 86.16
N GLN A 278 65.48 -35.17 86.42
CA GLN A 278 64.93 -35.04 87.78
C GLN A 278 64.73 -36.40 88.47
N LEU A 279 64.19 -37.39 87.75
CA LEU A 279 64.03 -38.75 88.26
C LEU A 279 65.39 -39.36 88.64
N SER A 280 66.38 -39.30 87.76
CA SER A 280 67.73 -39.83 88.04
C SER A 280 68.39 -39.13 89.24
N SER A 281 68.21 -37.81 89.39
CA SER A 281 68.66 -37.09 90.59
C SER A 281 67.96 -37.57 91.86
N LYS A 282 66.66 -37.92 91.80
CA LYS A 282 65.90 -38.43 92.94
C LYS A 282 66.24 -39.89 93.27
N GLU A 283 66.54 -40.71 92.26
CA GLU A 283 67.08 -42.07 92.45
C GLU A 283 68.43 -42.03 93.19
N GLN A 284 69.32 -41.09 92.83
CA GLN A 284 70.61 -40.89 93.50
C GLN A 284 70.47 -40.36 94.95
N GLU A 285 69.50 -39.47 95.20
CA GLU A 285 69.16 -38.99 96.54
C GLU A 285 68.61 -40.14 97.41
N VAL A 286 67.70 -40.96 96.88
CA VAL A 286 67.17 -42.15 97.56
C VAL A 286 68.29 -43.17 97.86
N ALA A 287 69.23 -43.40 96.94
CA ALA A 287 70.38 -44.26 97.19
C ALA A 287 71.26 -43.74 98.35
N THR A 288 71.56 -42.44 98.35
CA THR A 288 72.36 -41.77 99.40
C THR A 288 71.66 -41.81 100.77
N LEU A 289 70.34 -41.59 100.81
CA LEU A 289 69.53 -41.72 102.02
C LEU A 289 69.45 -43.18 102.50
N THR A 290 69.39 -44.15 101.58
CA THR A 290 69.38 -45.59 101.91
C THR A 290 70.70 -46.02 102.56
N GLU A 291 71.83 -45.57 102.03
CA GLU A 291 73.16 -45.84 102.61
C GLU A 291 73.33 -45.15 103.98
N SER A 292 72.87 -43.90 104.10
CA SER A 292 72.85 -43.17 105.38
C SER A 292 72.00 -43.88 106.44
N LEU A 293 70.83 -44.43 106.06
CA LEU A 293 69.97 -45.22 106.93
C LEU A 293 70.60 -46.57 107.31
N SER A 294 71.32 -47.21 106.38
CA SER A 294 72.08 -48.43 106.66
C SER A 294 73.17 -48.18 107.71
N GLN A 295 73.93 -47.09 107.57
CA GLN A 295 74.94 -46.68 108.55
C GLN A 295 74.31 -46.34 109.91
N ALA A 296 73.18 -45.63 109.93
CA ALA A 296 72.45 -45.33 111.17
C ALA A 296 71.96 -46.61 111.89
N ASN A 297 71.48 -47.61 111.14
CA ASN A 297 71.08 -48.91 111.68
C ASN A 297 72.28 -49.71 112.22
N SER A 298 73.46 -49.65 111.58
CA SER A 298 74.69 -50.24 112.12
C SER A 298 75.06 -49.59 113.45
N ASN A 299 75.14 -48.25 113.49
CA ASN A 299 75.46 -47.50 114.71
C ASN A 299 74.47 -47.80 115.86
N LEU A 300 73.18 -48.01 115.54
CA LEU A 300 72.15 -48.39 116.51
C LEU A 300 72.33 -49.84 117.00
N SER A 301 72.75 -50.76 116.13
CA SER A 301 73.11 -52.14 116.51
C SER A 301 74.30 -52.15 117.49
N ASP A 302 75.36 -51.39 117.18
CA ASP A 302 76.55 -51.27 118.02
C ASP A 302 76.22 -50.63 119.40
N ALA A 303 75.35 -49.62 119.40
CA ALA A 303 74.82 -49.02 120.61
C ALA A 303 73.99 -50.02 121.46
N ASN A 304 73.13 -50.82 120.82
CA ASN A 304 72.35 -51.87 121.50
C ASN A 304 73.25 -52.97 122.08
N GLN A 305 74.31 -53.38 121.37
CA GLN A 305 75.30 -54.33 121.88
C GLN A 305 76.06 -53.74 123.09
N THR A 306 76.41 -52.46 123.03
CA THR A 306 77.03 -51.72 124.14
C THR A 306 76.09 -51.61 125.35
N ILE A 307 74.79 -51.40 125.12
CA ILE A 307 73.77 -51.42 126.18
C ILE A 307 73.68 -52.81 126.82
N ALA A 308 73.64 -53.89 126.03
CA ALA A 308 73.59 -55.26 126.56
C ALA A 308 74.80 -55.59 127.45
N GLN A 309 76.01 -55.17 127.07
CA GLN A 309 77.22 -55.29 127.90
C GLN A 309 77.13 -54.47 129.20
N LYS A 310 76.58 -53.26 129.15
CA LYS A 310 76.34 -52.45 130.36
C LYS A 310 75.31 -53.10 131.28
N THR A 311 74.24 -53.68 130.73
CA THR A 311 73.22 -54.39 131.51
C THR A 311 73.80 -55.61 132.24
N SER A 312 74.61 -56.46 131.60
CA SER A 312 75.24 -57.60 132.31
C SER A 312 76.24 -57.15 133.37
N THR A 313 76.91 -56.00 133.15
CA THR A 313 77.76 -55.36 134.17
C THR A 313 76.93 -54.90 135.38
N ILE A 314 75.77 -54.28 135.14
CA ILE A 314 74.83 -53.86 136.20
C ILE A 314 74.34 -55.07 137.00
N THR A 315 73.89 -56.16 136.35
CA THR A 315 73.44 -57.38 137.05
C THR A 315 74.54 -58.00 137.92
N THR A 316 75.81 -57.89 137.51
CA THR A 316 76.96 -58.34 138.30
C THR A 316 77.21 -57.46 139.53
N LEU A 317 76.99 -56.15 139.41
CA LEU A 317 77.06 -55.20 140.53
C LEU A 317 75.87 -55.35 141.48
N GLU A 318 74.67 -55.62 140.98
CA GLU A 318 73.47 -55.87 141.78
C GLU A 318 73.61 -57.15 142.63
N ALA A 319 74.16 -58.23 142.07
CA ALA A 319 74.49 -59.44 142.82
C ALA A 319 75.54 -59.18 143.92
N SER A 320 76.51 -58.30 143.64
CA SER A 320 77.52 -57.87 144.63
C SER A 320 76.91 -57.00 145.74
N LEU A 321 75.93 -56.16 145.40
CA LEU A 321 75.21 -55.30 146.34
C LEU A 321 74.31 -56.12 147.28
N ALA A 322 73.68 -57.19 146.80
CA ALA A 322 72.86 -58.08 147.60
C ALA A 322 73.66 -58.72 148.76
N GLY A 323 74.88 -59.21 148.50
CA GLY A 323 75.77 -59.73 149.55
C GLY A 323 76.13 -58.68 150.61
N ALA A 324 76.35 -57.43 150.21
CA ALA A 324 76.60 -56.32 151.14
C ALA A 324 75.36 -55.92 151.95
N GLN A 325 74.15 -56.14 151.43
CA GLN A 325 72.90 -55.92 152.18
C GLN A 325 72.66 -57.01 153.24
N GLU A 326 73.09 -58.25 153.00
CA GLU A 326 72.98 -59.33 153.99
C GLU A 326 73.90 -59.07 155.22
N GLU A 327 75.11 -58.54 155.02
CA GLU A 327 75.96 -58.04 156.12
C GLU A 327 75.35 -56.83 156.86
N ARG A 328 74.66 -55.93 156.14
CA ARG A 328 73.99 -54.76 156.72
C ARG A 328 72.85 -55.18 157.65
N ASP A 329 72.06 -56.17 157.26
CA ASP A 329 70.85 -56.53 157.99
C ASP A 329 71.16 -57.33 159.27
N GLN A 330 72.30 -58.02 159.32
CA GLN A 330 72.86 -58.52 160.58
C GLN A 330 73.26 -57.39 161.55
N LYS A 331 73.77 -56.26 161.04
CA LYS A 331 74.12 -55.09 161.87
C LYS A 331 72.91 -54.29 162.33
N LEU A 332 71.88 -54.14 161.49
CA LEU A 332 70.64 -53.43 161.85
C LEU A 332 69.94 -54.06 163.06
N LYS A 333 70.02 -55.39 163.22
CA LYS A 333 69.46 -56.10 164.38
C LYS A 333 70.14 -55.76 165.71
N LEU A 334 71.40 -55.29 165.72
CA LEU A 334 72.05 -54.73 166.92
C LEU A 334 71.68 -53.27 167.19
N LEU A 335 71.00 -52.60 166.25
CA LEU A 335 70.75 -51.15 166.29
C LEU A 335 69.32 -50.82 166.75
N ASP A 336 68.36 -51.71 166.51
CA ASP A 336 66.97 -51.61 167.02
C ASP A 336 66.93 -51.59 168.56
N ASP A 337 67.72 -52.44 169.21
CA ASP A 337 67.92 -52.47 170.67
C ASP A 337 68.45 -51.13 171.25
N LEU A 338 69.08 -50.29 170.42
CA LEU A 338 69.63 -48.99 170.79
C LEU A 338 68.69 -47.82 170.44
N GLN A 339 67.98 -47.92 169.31
CA GLN A 339 67.20 -46.81 168.75
C GLN A 339 65.94 -46.47 169.57
N LYS A 340 65.39 -47.46 170.29
CA LYS A 340 64.30 -47.28 171.26
C LYS A 340 64.63 -46.29 172.39
N SER A 341 65.91 -45.94 172.59
CA SER A 341 66.34 -44.97 173.61
C SER A 341 66.25 -43.49 173.17
N THR A 342 65.92 -43.16 171.91
CA THR A 342 66.17 -41.82 171.35
C THR A 342 64.93 -41.11 170.75
N GLN A 343 63.84 -41.84 170.53
CA GLN A 343 62.78 -41.39 169.61
C GLN A 343 61.75 -40.38 170.18
N ASP A 344 61.83 -40.06 171.48
CA ASP A 344 60.91 -39.11 172.14
C ASP A 344 61.15 -37.62 171.76
N THR A 345 62.27 -37.31 171.10
CA THR A 345 62.86 -35.95 171.18
C THR A 345 62.59 -34.99 170.01
N GLN A 346 61.93 -35.40 168.91
CA GLN A 346 61.79 -34.51 167.74
C GLN A 346 60.46 -34.66 166.97
N LYS A 347 59.42 -34.00 167.51
CA LYS A 347 58.07 -33.89 166.94
C LYS A 347 57.70 -32.40 166.71
N ALA A 348 58.48 -31.67 165.92
CA ALA A 348 58.21 -30.28 165.56
C ALA A 348 58.92 -29.86 164.27
N LEU A 349 58.26 -28.98 163.50
CA LEU A 349 58.73 -28.26 162.30
C LEU A 349 59.00 -29.13 161.05
N GLN A 350 58.59 -28.71 159.84
CA GLN A 350 57.61 -27.69 159.46
C GLN A 350 57.11 -27.93 158.03
N ASP A 351 55.80 -28.15 157.85
CA ASP A 351 55.18 -28.24 156.52
C ASP A 351 54.99 -26.86 155.84
N LYS A 352 54.72 -26.89 154.52
CA LYS A 352 53.71 -26.09 153.78
C LYS A 352 54.14 -24.77 153.09
N ILE A 353 53.84 -24.62 151.78
CA ILE A 353 53.08 -23.52 151.07
C ILE A 353 53.38 -23.45 149.52
N ASP A 354 52.37 -23.08 148.67
CA ASP A 354 52.28 -23.32 147.19
C ASP A 354 51.34 -22.31 146.37
N GLN A 355 51.60 -22.05 145.04
CA GLN A 355 50.69 -21.96 143.79
C GLN A 355 49.78 -20.75 143.20
N LEU A 356 49.76 -20.55 141.81
CA LEU A 356 48.75 -20.15 140.69
C LEU A 356 47.95 -18.74 140.56
N SER A 357 47.21 -18.22 139.49
CA SER A 357 47.16 -18.16 137.94
C SER A 357 45.99 -17.29 137.21
N ALA A 358 46.03 -16.98 135.86
CA ALA A 358 44.97 -16.52 134.81
C ALA A 358 44.47 -14.99 134.63
N HIS A 359 43.72 -14.36 133.63
CA HIS A 359 43.14 -14.42 132.19
C HIS A 359 42.64 -12.97 131.67
N ASP A 360 41.84 -12.45 130.65
CA ASP A 360 40.89 -12.68 129.44
C ASP A 360 40.47 -11.28 128.70
N LEU A 361 39.61 -10.90 127.66
CA LEU A 361 38.85 -11.39 126.41
C LEU A 361 37.95 -10.29 125.56
N GLU A 362 37.79 -10.35 124.18
CA GLU A 362 36.70 -9.99 123.09
C GLU A 362 36.00 -8.61 122.56
N ASP A 363 35.61 -8.56 121.21
CA ASP A 363 34.38 -8.03 120.40
C ASP A 363 34.17 -6.77 119.37
N HIS A 364 32.91 -6.29 118.99
CA HIS A 364 32.37 -5.87 117.59
C HIS A 364 31.51 -4.53 117.30
N GLN A 365 31.06 -4.24 116.01
CA GLN A 365 29.82 -3.50 115.46
C GLN A 365 29.78 -2.16 114.57
N ARG A 366 28.57 -1.53 114.27
CA ARG A 366 28.10 -0.77 113.02
C ARG A 366 27.58 0.71 113.16
N LEU A 367 27.38 1.48 112.05
CA LEU A 367 26.32 2.53 111.73
C LEU A 367 26.45 3.07 110.25
N GLU A 368 25.66 3.95 109.54
CA GLU A 368 24.33 4.65 109.61
C GLU A 368 23.74 5.01 108.18
N ALA A 369 22.95 6.11 107.92
CA ALA A 369 22.17 6.36 106.66
C ALA A 369 21.79 7.85 106.26
N ALA A 370 21.18 8.01 105.05
CA ALA A 370 20.32 9.11 104.50
C ALA A 370 20.90 10.51 104.11
N ASN A 371 20.90 10.89 102.80
CA ASN A 371 21.09 12.30 102.37
C ASN A 371 20.73 12.71 100.90
N GLU A 372 19.82 12.04 100.16
CA GLU A 372 19.54 12.37 98.73
C GLU A 372 18.04 12.49 98.42
N ALA A 373 17.50 13.72 98.38
CA ALA A 373 16.07 13.99 98.15
C ALA A 373 15.74 15.36 97.50
N LYS A 374 16.71 16.03 96.85
CA LYS A 374 16.53 17.40 96.30
C LYS A 374 16.81 17.54 94.79
N ARG A 375 17.27 16.49 94.11
CA ARG A 375 17.85 16.55 92.74
C ARG A 375 16.87 16.12 91.61
N LEU A 376 15.56 16.27 91.78
CA LEU A 376 14.55 15.60 90.92
C LEU A 376 13.39 16.46 90.37
N SER A 377 13.45 17.80 90.47
CA SER A 377 12.31 18.66 90.05
C SER A 377 12.52 19.52 88.79
N GLU A 378 13.74 19.64 88.26
CA GLU A 378 14.06 20.55 87.14
C GLU A 378 14.52 19.83 85.86
N GLU A 379 14.72 18.51 85.94
CA GLU A 379 15.19 17.64 84.84
C GLU A 379 14.00 17.23 83.93
N SER A 380 12.85 16.87 84.52
CA SER A 380 11.69 16.26 83.83
C SER A 380 10.94 17.16 82.84
N ILE A 381 11.04 18.50 82.91
CA ILE A 381 10.30 19.39 82.01
C ILE A 381 11.00 19.50 80.64
N ARG A 382 12.31 19.22 80.57
CA ARG A 382 13.09 19.35 79.32
C ARG A 382 12.91 18.14 78.40
N ASP A 383 12.90 16.94 78.97
CA ASP A 383 12.66 15.67 78.25
C ASP A 383 11.26 15.61 77.61
N LEU A 384 10.24 16.12 78.31
CA LEU A 384 8.87 16.13 77.81
C LEU A 384 8.73 16.95 76.51
N GLN A 385 9.52 18.02 76.35
CA GLN A 385 9.48 18.84 75.15
C GLN A 385 10.09 18.10 73.93
N SER A 386 11.27 17.49 74.09
CA SER A 386 11.90 16.71 73.00
C SER A 386 11.12 15.44 72.63
N THR A 387 10.38 14.86 73.58
CA THR A 387 9.54 13.69 73.35
C THR A 387 8.36 14.01 72.42
N VAL A 388 7.80 15.23 72.50
CA VAL A 388 6.71 15.68 71.62
C VAL A 388 7.20 15.92 70.19
N ASP A 389 8.36 16.56 70.01
CA ASP A 389 8.92 16.78 68.66
C ASP A 389 9.34 15.47 67.98
N ALA A 390 9.84 14.51 68.77
CA ALA A 390 10.12 13.15 68.28
C ALA A 390 8.85 12.39 67.87
N ALA A 391 7.73 12.55 68.59
CA ALA A 391 6.45 11.95 68.23
C ALA A 391 5.90 12.52 66.91
N ASN A 392 5.93 13.85 66.73
CA ASN A 392 5.51 14.50 65.49
C ASN A 392 6.34 14.05 64.27
N ALA A 393 7.65 13.83 64.44
CA ALA A 393 8.51 13.28 63.41
C ALA A 393 8.21 11.80 63.08
N HIS A 394 7.77 11.02 64.07
CA HIS A 394 7.41 9.61 63.90
C HIS A 394 6.11 9.45 63.07
N ASP A 395 5.06 10.21 63.40
CA ASP A 395 3.79 10.17 62.65
C ASP A 395 3.98 10.55 61.16
N ALA A 396 4.86 11.51 60.87
CA ALA A 396 5.22 11.90 59.50
C ALA A 396 6.01 10.82 58.72
N ASP A 397 6.56 9.81 59.39
CA ASP A 397 7.16 8.62 58.77
C ASP A 397 6.15 7.47 58.63
N VAL A 398 5.33 7.26 59.66
CA VAL A 398 4.22 6.29 59.63
C VAL A 398 3.25 6.59 58.48
N GLN A 399 2.89 7.86 58.24
CA GLN A 399 2.05 8.25 57.10
C GLN A 399 2.69 7.95 55.74
N ARG A 400 3.99 8.25 55.56
CA ARG A 400 4.71 7.93 54.31
C ARG A 400 4.79 6.42 54.07
N ARG A 401 4.95 5.63 55.14
CA ARG A 401 4.93 4.16 55.06
C ARG A 401 3.54 3.63 54.71
N LEU A 402 2.48 4.15 55.32
CA LEU A 402 1.09 3.79 54.99
C LEU A 402 0.75 4.07 53.51
N GLN A 403 1.21 5.19 52.97
CA GLN A 403 0.99 5.51 51.56
C GLN A 403 1.75 4.55 50.63
N ALA A 404 3.04 4.30 50.89
CA ALA A 404 3.83 3.34 50.11
C ALA A 404 3.28 1.91 50.20
N GLU A 405 2.74 1.51 51.34
CA GLU A 405 2.10 0.20 51.57
C GLU A 405 0.75 0.09 50.84
N ALA A 406 -0.02 1.18 50.75
CA ALA A 406 -1.23 1.25 49.95
C ALA A 406 -0.96 1.18 48.44
N GLU A 407 0.07 1.90 47.95
CA GLU A 407 0.52 1.87 46.55
C GLU A 407 1.05 0.47 46.17
N ALA A 408 1.86 -0.15 47.05
CA ALA A 408 2.33 -1.52 46.87
C ALA A 408 1.19 -2.55 46.87
N LYS A 409 0.17 -2.37 47.73
CA LYS A 409 -1.03 -3.21 47.73
C LYS A 409 -1.80 -3.09 46.42
N GLN A 410 -2.02 -1.87 45.90
CA GLN A 410 -2.74 -1.66 44.65
C GLN A 410 -2.00 -2.28 43.45
N ALA A 411 -0.67 -2.21 43.43
CA ALA A 411 0.15 -2.91 42.44
C ALA A 411 0.01 -4.44 42.54
N ALA A 412 0.02 -5.01 43.76
CA ALA A 412 -0.15 -6.44 43.98
C ALA A 412 -1.55 -6.96 43.60
N GLU A 413 -2.61 -6.19 43.86
CA GLU A 413 -3.99 -6.54 43.44
C GLU A 413 -4.15 -6.49 41.91
N ALA A 414 -3.52 -5.51 41.24
CA ALA A 414 -3.47 -5.46 39.78
C ALA A 414 -2.70 -6.64 39.16
N GLU A 415 -1.54 -6.99 39.70
CA GLU A 415 -0.76 -8.14 39.19
C GLU A 415 -1.48 -9.47 39.44
N LEU A 416 -2.14 -9.64 40.58
CA LEU A 416 -2.99 -10.81 40.84
C LEU A 416 -4.15 -10.93 39.84
N ALA A 417 -4.68 -9.83 39.32
CA ALA A 417 -5.70 -9.86 38.25
C ALA A 417 -5.09 -10.30 36.91
N ARG A 418 -3.90 -9.80 36.55
CA ARG A 418 -3.16 -10.19 35.33
C ARG A 418 -2.80 -11.68 35.35
N VAL A 419 -2.26 -12.18 36.46
CA VAL A 419 -1.90 -13.59 36.66
C VAL A 419 -3.12 -14.51 36.60
N LYS A 420 -4.31 -14.08 37.07
CA LYS A 420 -5.54 -14.86 36.92
C LYS A 420 -5.95 -15.04 35.46
N LEU A 421 -5.92 -13.97 34.66
CA LEU A 421 -6.25 -14.04 33.22
C LEU A 421 -5.24 -14.92 32.46
N GLN A 422 -3.95 -14.79 32.76
CA GLN A 422 -2.91 -15.66 32.18
C GLN A 422 -3.09 -17.13 32.58
N LEU A 423 -3.44 -17.41 33.83
CA LEU A 423 -3.67 -18.78 34.30
C LEU A 423 -4.95 -19.38 33.71
N GLU A 424 -6.02 -18.59 33.56
CA GLU A 424 -7.25 -19.04 32.87
C GLU A 424 -6.95 -19.39 31.41
N GLU A 425 -6.21 -18.53 30.69
CA GLU A 425 -5.80 -18.78 29.30
C GLU A 425 -4.88 -19.99 29.17
N ALA A 426 -3.90 -20.14 30.05
CA ALA A 426 -2.95 -21.26 30.06
C ALA A 426 -3.58 -22.63 30.37
N ASN A 427 -4.77 -22.65 30.97
CA ASN A 427 -5.54 -23.87 31.24
C ASN A 427 -6.46 -24.30 30.07
N LYS A 428 -6.61 -23.48 29.02
CA LYS A 428 -7.41 -23.82 27.83
C LYS A 428 -6.65 -24.80 26.91
N PRO A 429 -7.34 -25.49 25.97
CA PRO A 429 -6.70 -26.38 25.01
C PRO A 429 -5.67 -25.63 24.16
N LYS A 430 -4.43 -26.14 24.06
CA LYS A 430 -3.40 -25.50 23.22
C LYS A 430 -3.68 -25.74 21.73
N LEU A 431 -4.33 -24.77 21.08
CA LEU A 431 -4.49 -24.72 19.64
C LEU A 431 -3.24 -24.12 18.96
N PRO A 432 -2.91 -24.50 17.71
CA PRO A 432 -1.77 -23.94 16.98
C PRO A 432 -1.95 -22.44 16.72
N ASN A 433 -0.98 -21.64 17.15
CA ASN A 433 -0.92 -20.20 16.92
C ASN A 433 0.55 -19.75 16.86
N THR A 434 0.82 -18.54 16.36
CA THR A 434 2.19 -18.01 16.19
C THR A 434 2.50 -16.83 17.09
N VAL A 435 1.72 -16.59 18.16
CA VAL A 435 1.83 -15.39 19.01
C VAL A 435 3.18 -15.33 19.73
N THR A 436 3.88 -14.18 19.60
CA THR A 436 5.27 -13.99 20.05
C THR A 436 5.43 -13.22 21.37
N LEU A 437 4.34 -12.81 22.01
CA LEU A 437 4.39 -12.24 23.36
C LEU A 437 4.83 -13.33 24.36
N SER A 438 5.63 -12.96 25.35
CA SER A 438 6.19 -13.94 26.30
C SER A 438 5.18 -14.38 27.36
N ASN A 439 4.32 -13.48 27.81
CA ASN A 439 3.29 -13.71 28.83
C ASN A 439 1.96 -13.02 28.42
N PRO A 440 1.35 -13.40 27.28
CA PRO A 440 0.21 -12.70 26.70
C PRO A 440 -0.98 -12.63 27.66
N ILE A 441 -1.48 -11.42 27.90
CA ILE A 441 -2.73 -11.18 28.63
C ILE A 441 -3.82 -10.90 27.58
N PRO A 442 -4.91 -11.68 27.52
CA PRO A 442 -5.98 -11.44 26.57
C PRO A 442 -6.70 -10.13 26.87
N ILE A 443 -6.91 -9.32 25.81
CA ILE A 443 -7.85 -8.20 25.79
C ILE A 443 -9.22 -8.72 25.30
N VAL A 444 -9.20 -9.48 24.20
CA VAL A 444 -10.35 -10.10 23.53
C VAL A 444 -9.87 -11.32 22.74
N GLY A 445 -10.75 -12.31 22.53
CA GLY A 445 -10.39 -13.59 21.92
C GLY A 445 -9.66 -14.53 22.91
N SER A 446 -9.03 -15.59 22.40
CA SER A 446 -8.36 -16.62 23.20
C SER A 446 -7.51 -17.55 22.32
N LEU A 447 -6.27 -17.80 22.73
CA LEU A 447 -5.34 -18.72 22.10
C LEU A 447 -5.84 -20.17 22.18
N GLY A 448 -6.65 -20.48 23.20
CA GLY A 448 -7.34 -21.75 23.34
C GLY A 448 -8.70 -21.85 22.64
N GLY A 449 -9.05 -20.85 21.81
CA GLY A 449 -10.32 -20.76 21.09
C GLY A 449 -11.17 -19.59 21.59
N ALA A 450 -11.40 -18.58 20.76
CA ALA A 450 -12.24 -17.43 21.06
C ALA A 450 -13.66 -17.87 21.46
N SER A 451 -14.21 -17.28 22.53
CA SER A 451 -15.51 -17.68 23.12
C SER A 451 -16.71 -17.31 22.24
N ASP A 452 -16.61 -16.22 21.50
CA ASP A 452 -17.59 -15.72 20.54
C ASP A 452 -16.84 -15.15 19.33
N ASN A 453 -17.59 -14.60 18.37
CA ASN A 453 -17.05 -13.79 17.30
C ASN A 453 -16.95 -12.34 17.76
N PHE A 454 -15.90 -11.62 17.36
CA PHE A 454 -15.73 -10.21 17.70
C PHE A 454 -15.37 -9.39 16.47
N ASP A 455 -16.05 -8.25 16.35
CA ASP A 455 -16.13 -7.41 15.15
C ASP A 455 -16.34 -5.94 15.57
N ASP A 456 -15.85 -4.97 14.78
CA ASP A 456 -16.08 -3.52 14.92
C ASP A 456 -15.96 -2.89 16.35
N THR A 457 -15.26 -3.57 17.25
CA THR A 457 -15.24 -3.26 18.69
C THR A 457 -13.84 -2.87 19.17
N PHE A 458 -13.79 -2.04 20.22
CA PHE A 458 -12.56 -1.65 20.91
C PHE A 458 -12.66 -1.84 22.42
N TYR A 459 -11.51 -1.99 23.07
CA TYR A 459 -11.38 -2.32 24.49
C TYR A 459 -10.37 -1.38 25.18
N PRO A 460 -10.69 -0.85 26.38
CA PRO A 460 -9.74 -0.07 27.15
C PRO A 460 -8.69 -0.97 27.84
N ILE A 461 -7.42 -0.56 27.79
CA ILE A 461 -6.35 -1.05 28.66
C ILE A 461 -5.72 0.14 29.39
N VAL A 462 -5.29 -0.07 30.63
CA VAL A 462 -4.58 0.93 31.43
C VAL A 462 -3.10 0.59 31.45
N SER A 463 -2.27 1.43 30.86
CA SER A 463 -0.82 1.30 30.93
C SER A 463 -0.32 1.68 32.32
N SER A 464 0.71 0.97 32.82
CA SER A 464 1.36 1.32 34.09
C SER A 464 2.30 2.53 33.99
N PHE A 465 2.53 3.05 32.79
CA PHE A 465 3.28 4.27 32.50
C PHE A 465 2.57 5.13 31.42
N PRO A 466 2.73 6.46 31.42
CA PRO A 466 2.14 7.31 30.39
C PRO A 466 2.75 7.02 29.01
N VAL A 467 1.95 6.54 28.07
CA VAL A 467 2.32 6.45 26.65
C VAL A 467 2.18 7.84 26.04
N THR A 468 3.22 8.30 25.35
CA THR A 468 3.28 9.65 24.78
C THR A 468 3.34 9.59 23.26
N LEU A 469 2.42 10.28 22.59
CA LEU A 469 2.29 10.37 21.13
C LEU A 469 1.97 11.82 20.73
N TYR A 470 2.70 12.39 19.77
CA TYR A 470 2.56 13.80 19.37
C TYR A 470 2.56 14.77 20.56
N ASP A 471 3.49 14.55 21.49
CA ASP A 471 3.67 15.29 22.76
C ASP A 471 2.48 15.24 23.75
N HIS A 472 1.51 14.35 23.50
CA HIS A 472 0.39 14.09 24.42
C HIS A 472 0.56 12.74 25.13
N SER A 473 0.50 12.76 26.46
CA SER A 473 0.73 11.58 27.32
C SER A 473 -0.55 11.08 27.98
N SER A 474 -0.86 9.79 27.87
CA SER A 474 -1.96 9.16 28.62
C SER A 474 -1.64 7.72 29.06
N THR A 475 -2.23 7.29 30.18
CA THR A 475 -2.28 5.88 30.60
C THR A 475 -3.50 5.15 30.04
N ASN A 476 -4.50 5.87 29.53
CA ASN A 476 -5.76 5.31 29.04
C ASN A 476 -5.64 5.03 27.54
N ILE A 477 -5.55 3.76 27.19
CA ILE A 477 -5.31 3.29 25.83
C ILE A 477 -6.51 2.46 25.37
N PHE A 478 -6.97 2.67 24.15
CA PHE A 478 -8.09 1.94 23.56
C PHE A 478 -7.60 1.15 22.35
N VAL A 479 -7.77 -0.17 22.40
CA VAL A 479 -7.27 -1.11 21.39
C VAL A 479 -8.45 -1.66 20.60
N SER A 480 -8.42 -1.50 19.28
CA SER A 480 -9.50 -1.86 18.37
C SER A 480 -9.19 -3.15 17.61
N ILE A 481 -10.22 -3.94 17.31
CA ILE A 481 -10.08 -5.17 16.50
C ILE A 481 -9.55 -4.81 15.10
N ASN A 482 -10.02 -3.70 14.54
CA ASN A 482 -9.67 -3.17 13.21
C ASN A 482 -8.23 -2.57 13.12
N GLY A 483 -7.27 -3.12 13.86
CA GLY A 483 -5.85 -2.84 13.69
C GLY A 483 -5.41 -1.40 13.98
N LEU A 484 -6.12 -0.73 14.90
CA LEU A 484 -5.79 0.60 15.41
C LEU A 484 -5.77 0.64 16.95
N LEU A 485 -5.04 1.61 17.51
CA LEU A 485 -4.90 1.84 18.94
C LEU A 485 -4.86 3.36 19.20
N SER A 486 -5.60 3.86 20.18
CA SER A 486 -5.79 5.30 20.42
C SER A 486 -5.67 5.68 21.90
N LEU A 487 -5.37 6.95 22.19
CA LEU A 487 -5.33 7.50 23.55
C LEU A 487 -6.65 8.18 23.93
N ASP A 488 -7.05 8.04 25.20
CA ASP A 488 -8.20 8.68 25.89
C ASP A 488 -9.62 8.38 25.37
N THR A 489 -9.78 8.04 24.09
CA THR A 489 -11.03 7.61 23.45
C THR A 489 -10.74 6.54 22.41
N GLY A 490 -11.58 5.49 22.33
CA GLY A 490 -11.47 4.44 21.32
C GLY A 490 -12.37 4.64 20.10
N ASP A 491 -12.05 3.95 19.01
CA ASP A 491 -12.84 3.87 17.78
C ASP A 491 -12.83 2.44 17.19
N GLY A 492 -13.94 2.06 16.56
CA GLY A 492 -14.17 0.75 15.96
C GLY A 492 -14.07 0.75 14.43
N SER A 493 -13.80 1.88 13.77
CA SER A 493 -13.95 2.01 12.32
C SER A 493 -13.09 1.02 11.51
N TYR A 494 -13.73 0.15 10.71
CA TYR A 494 -13.08 -0.71 9.70
C TYR A 494 -12.69 0.04 8.39
N ASN A 495 -13.38 1.16 8.11
CA ASN A 495 -13.25 1.92 6.86
C ASN A 495 -11.95 2.73 6.79
N TYR A 496 -10.84 2.05 6.51
CA TYR A 496 -9.51 2.64 6.38
C TYR A 496 -9.40 3.67 5.25
N GLN A 497 -8.63 4.73 5.50
CA GLN A 497 -8.48 5.92 4.63
C GLN A 497 -7.03 6.43 4.68
N PRO A 498 -6.53 7.09 3.62
CA PRO A 498 -5.18 7.65 3.63
C PRO A 498 -5.05 8.74 4.71
N LEU A 499 -3.92 8.76 5.39
CA LEU A 499 -3.62 9.76 6.43
C LEU A 499 -3.09 11.06 5.78
N PRO A 500 -3.45 12.25 6.28
CA PRO A 500 -4.29 12.53 7.46
C PRO A 500 -5.79 12.34 7.20
N TYR A 501 -6.44 11.44 7.96
CA TYR A 501 -7.89 11.25 7.94
C TYR A 501 -8.53 12.03 9.11
N ARG A 502 -9.07 13.21 8.82
CA ARG A 502 -9.61 14.16 9.81
C ARG A 502 -11.13 14.13 9.97
N ASN A 503 -11.74 12.96 9.77
CA ASN A 503 -13.16 12.78 10.08
C ASN A 503 -13.37 12.58 11.60
N ALA A 504 -14.52 12.98 12.12
CA ALA A 504 -14.76 13.14 13.56
C ALA A 504 -14.77 11.84 14.38
N SER A 505 -14.84 10.67 13.75
CA SER A 505 -14.83 9.37 14.43
C SER A 505 -13.44 8.92 14.90
N LEU A 506 -12.38 9.26 14.17
CA LEU A 506 -11.03 8.74 14.45
C LEU A 506 -10.34 9.61 15.52
N PRO A 507 -9.88 9.05 16.67
CA PRO A 507 -9.30 9.83 17.76
C PRO A 507 -8.05 10.63 17.34
N ALA A 508 -7.84 11.75 18.04
CA ALA A 508 -6.77 12.70 17.69
C ALA A 508 -5.36 12.09 17.78
N TYR A 509 -5.14 11.17 18.72
CA TYR A 509 -3.86 10.49 18.95
C TYR A 509 -4.04 9.00 18.69
N THR A 510 -3.81 8.58 17.45
CA THR A 510 -4.10 7.22 16.98
C THR A 510 -2.89 6.60 16.28
N LEU A 511 -2.59 5.35 16.65
CA LEU A 511 -1.66 4.45 16.00
C LEU A 511 -2.43 3.47 15.12
N LEU A 512 -1.93 3.25 13.91
CA LEU A 512 -2.55 2.44 12.89
C LEU A 512 -1.51 1.41 12.42
N PRO A 513 -1.17 0.40 13.23
CA PRO A 513 -0.23 -0.66 12.84
C PRO A 513 -0.71 -1.44 11.62
N PHE A 514 -2.03 -1.64 11.47
CA PHE A 514 -2.61 -2.36 10.34
C PHE A 514 -4.11 -2.02 10.19
N TRP A 515 -4.44 -0.74 9.98
CA TRP A 515 -5.84 -0.30 9.97
C TRP A 515 -6.60 -0.85 8.77
N CYS A 516 -7.47 -1.81 9.03
CA CYS A 516 -8.42 -2.38 8.08
C CYS A 516 -9.50 -3.22 8.79
N ASP A 517 -10.38 -3.80 7.98
CA ASP A 517 -11.52 -4.64 8.30
C ASP A 517 -11.10 -6.04 8.77
N LEU A 518 -11.01 -6.23 10.10
CA LEU A 518 -10.43 -7.38 10.80
C LEU A 518 -11.42 -7.98 11.81
N TYR A 519 -11.25 -9.27 12.10
CA TYR A 519 -12.25 -10.08 12.81
C TYR A 519 -11.58 -11.17 13.67
N ILE A 520 -12.24 -11.54 14.77
CA ILE A 520 -11.87 -12.68 15.61
C ILE A 520 -12.97 -13.74 15.50
N TYR A 521 -12.65 -14.90 14.95
CA TYR A 521 -13.62 -15.98 14.72
C TYR A 521 -13.78 -16.91 15.92
N GLN A 522 -15.03 -17.21 16.29
CA GLN A 522 -15.36 -18.12 17.40
C GLN A 522 -14.69 -19.50 17.22
N GLY A 523 -14.14 -20.03 18.31
CA GLY A 523 -13.45 -21.33 18.34
C GLY A 523 -12.07 -21.35 17.68
N THR A 524 -11.64 -20.28 17.01
CA THR A 524 -10.28 -20.16 16.46
C THR A 524 -9.32 -19.58 17.51
N PRO A 525 -8.00 -19.83 17.41
CA PRO A 525 -7.01 -19.36 18.41
C PRO A 525 -6.69 -17.85 18.30
N GLN A 526 -7.66 -17.05 17.87
CA GLN A 526 -7.51 -15.64 17.53
C GLN A 526 -7.81 -14.73 18.72
N GLY A 527 -7.22 -13.53 18.71
CA GLY A 527 -7.45 -12.50 19.72
C GLY A 527 -6.52 -11.31 19.61
N ILE A 528 -6.68 -10.38 20.56
CA ILE A 528 -5.74 -9.28 20.81
C ILE A 528 -5.20 -9.46 22.22
N TYR A 529 -3.90 -9.31 22.37
CA TYR A 529 -3.16 -9.57 23.61
C TYR A 529 -2.27 -8.38 23.95
N TYR A 530 -1.91 -8.22 25.21
CA TYR A 530 -0.85 -7.30 25.60
C TYR A 530 0.06 -7.90 26.66
N GLU A 531 1.28 -7.36 26.76
CA GLU A 531 2.14 -7.53 27.92
C GLU A 531 2.84 -6.20 28.24
N ILE A 532 3.12 -5.98 29.51
CA ILE A 532 4.04 -4.92 29.96
C ILE A 532 5.24 -5.61 30.57
N THR A 533 6.42 -5.26 30.07
CA THR A 533 7.72 -5.83 30.45
C THR A 533 8.67 -4.74 30.93
N GLY A 534 9.79 -5.12 31.52
CA GLY A 534 10.74 -4.18 32.14
C GLY A 534 10.30 -3.70 33.52
N GLN A 535 10.96 -2.65 34.01
CA GLN A 535 10.70 -1.99 35.31
C GLN A 535 10.93 -0.48 35.14
N ALA A 536 10.24 0.36 35.91
CA ALA A 536 10.33 1.81 35.78
C ALA A 536 11.79 2.30 35.99
N PRO A 537 12.31 3.25 35.20
CA PRO A 537 11.65 4.03 34.14
C PRO A 537 11.82 3.44 32.72
N SER A 538 12.12 2.14 32.60
CA SER A 538 12.42 1.44 31.35
C SER A 538 11.43 0.29 31.10
N ARG A 539 10.13 0.59 31.13
CA ARG A 539 9.07 -0.36 30.75
C ARG A 539 8.76 -0.33 29.26
N SER A 540 8.28 -1.46 28.76
CA SER A 540 7.79 -1.61 27.38
C SER A 540 6.37 -2.20 27.40
N LEU A 541 5.42 -1.52 26.77
CA LEU A 541 4.08 -2.03 26.48
C LEU A 541 4.10 -2.62 25.06
N CYS A 542 3.84 -3.92 24.97
CA CYS A 542 3.62 -4.63 23.72
C CYS A 542 2.14 -4.95 23.59
N VAL A 543 1.51 -4.60 22.46
CA VAL A 543 0.14 -4.97 22.09
C VAL A 543 0.18 -5.74 20.78
N GLY A 544 -0.46 -6.90 20.73
CA GLY A 544 -0.38 -7.83 19.60
C GLY A 544 -1.74 -8.31 19.13
N TRP A 545 -1.95 -8.27 17.82
CA TRP A 545 -3.12 -8.80 17.14
C TRP A 545 -2.74 -10.14 16.52
N TYR A 546 -3.56 -11.16 16.74
CA TYR A 546 -3.53 -12.44 16.03
C TYR A 546 -4.95 -12.74 15.56
N VAL A 547 -5.31 -12.19 14.40
CA VAL A 547 -6.70 -12.04 13.94
C VAL A 547 -6.83 -12.43 12.47
N SER A 548 -8.05 -12.44 11.92
CA SER A 548 -8.32 -12.67 10.50
C SER A 548 -8.94 -11.45 9.83
N ARG A 549 -9.10 -11.49 8.50
CA ARG A 549 -9.94 -10.53 7.76
C ARG A 549 -11.42 -10.77 8.08
N TYR A 550 -12.23 -9.71 8.11
CA TYR A 550 -13.68 -9.89 7.96
C TYR A 550 -13.99 -10.66 6.67
N GLY A 551 -14.80 -11.71 6.78
CA GLY A 551 -15.21 -12.58 5.67
C GLY A 551 -14.23 -13.68 5.27
N ASP A 552 -13.01 -13.74 5.83
CA ASP A 552 -12.04 -14.81 5.56
C ASP A 552 -11.27 -15.22 6.83
N SER A 553 -11.76 -16.27 7.49
CA SER A 553 -11.16 -16.89 8.68
C SER A 553 -9.85 -17.67 8.41
N THR A 554 -9.36 -17.67 7.17
CA THR A 554 -8.06 -18.23 6.79
C THR A 554 -7.03 -17.14 6.45
N GLN A 555 -7.46 -15.90 6.27
CA GLN A 555 -6.56 -14.77 6.02
C GLN A 555 -6.04 -14.20 7.36
N TYR A 556 -5.07 -14.88 7.96
CA TYR A 556 -4.41 -14.48 9.21
C TYR A 556 -3.54 -13.21 9.10
N TYR A 557 -3.51 -12.47 10.21
CA TYR A 557 -2.68 -11.31 10.47
C TYR A 557 -2.08 -11.42 11.88
N HIS A 558 -0.75 -11.38 11.96
CA HIS A 558 0.02 -11.32 13.20
C HIS A 558 0.98 -10.12 13.18
N PHE A 559 0.68 -9.12 14.00
CA PHE A 559 1.50 -7.91 14.14
C PHE A 559 1.51 -7.36 15.56
N LEU A 560 2.59 -6.65 15.90
CA LEU A 560 2.81 -6.01 17.20
C LEU A 560 2.91 -4.49 17.07
N VAL A 561 2.44 -3.79 18.09
CA VAL A 561 2.81 -2.42 18.49
C VAL A 561 3.68 -2.51 19.74
N ILE A 562 4.81 -1.79 19.75
CA ILE A 562 5.72 -1.67 20.91
C ILE A 562 5.89 -0.19 21.23
N LEU A 563 5.68 0.15 22.50
CA LEU A 563 5.77 1.49 23.08
C LEU A 563 6.66 1.43 24.32
N GLU A 564 7.65 2.31 24.42
CA GLU A 564 8.67 2.28 25.48
C GLU A 564 8.64 3.55 26.34
N GLU A 565 8.62 3.38 27.66
CA GLU A 565 8.65 4.46 28.65
C GLU A 565 9.86 5.38 28.48
N ALA A 566 11.02 4.79 28.12
CA ALA A 566 12.25 5.51 27.86
C ALA A 566 12.34 6.14 26.45
N ARG A 567 11.35 5.93 25.57
CA ARG A 567 11.32 6.47 24.19
C ARG A 567 9.96 7.13 23.87
N PRO A 568 9.57 8.20 24.58
CA PRO A 568 8.33 8.94 24.30
C PRO A 568 8.28 9.43 22.84
N ASN A 569 7.07 9.56 22.30
CA ASN A 569 6.75 9.83 20.89
C ASN A 569 7.16 8.74 19.88
N VAL A 570 8.02 7.77 20.25
CA VAL A 570 8.48 6.71 19.36
C VAL A 570 7.63 5.45 19.52
N VAL A 571 7.14 4.93 18.41
CA VAL A 571 6.43 3.64 18.33
C VAL A 571 7.12 2.72 17.33
N THR A 572 7.13 1.42 17.61
CA THR A 572 7.64 0.39 16.71
C THR A 572 6.53 -0.60 16.35
N TYR A 573 6.30 -0.83 15.05
CA TYR A 573 5.45 -1.89 14.52
C TYR A 573 6.30 -3.05 14.02
N LYS A 574 5.84 -4.28 14.22
CA LYS A 574 6.49 -5.50 13.66
C LYS A 574 5.45 -6.41 13.02
N TYR A 575 5.76 -6.92 11.82
CA TYR A 575 4.91 -7.84 11.07
C TYR A 575 5.53 -9.25 11.07
N PHE A 576 4.76 -10.23 11.54
CA PHE A 576 5.13 -11.65 11.56
C PHE A 576 4.39 -12.40 10.46
N GLU A 577 3.09 -12.11 10.30
CA GLU A 577 2.24 -12.67 9.26
C GLU A 577 1.24 -11.60 8.81
N ALA A 578 1.04 -11.44 7.50
CA ALA A 578 -0.02 -10.63 6.92
C ALA A 578 -0.20 -11.09 5.47
N LEU A 579 -1.25 -11.86 5.19
CA LEU A 579 -1.34 -12.59 3.92
C LEU A 579 -1.53 -11.68 2.68
N ASP A 580 -2.26 -10.56 2.81
CA ASP A 580 -2.31 -9.50 1.77
C ASP A 580 -1.13 -8.50 1.85
N LYS A 581 -0.28 -8.61 2.88
CA LYS A 581 0.87 -7.73 3.16
C LYS A 581 0.48 -6.25 3.27
N GLY A 582 -0.77 -5.95 3.57
CA GLY A 582 -1.29 -4.58 3.64
C GLY A 582 -1.74 -3.99 2.30
N GLU A 583 -1.95 -4.81 1.27
CA GLU A 583 -2.60 -4.39 0.01
C GLU A 583 -3.95 -3.69 0.25
N LYS A 584 -4.68 -4.02 1.32
CA LYS A 584 -6.00 -3.44 1.66
C LYS A 584 -6.07 -2.95 3.11
N CYS A 585 -5.09 -2.13 3.52
CA CYS A 585 -5.06 -1.45 4.81
C CYS A 585 -4.39 -0.06 4.73
N THR A 586 -4.37 0.66 5.85
CA THR A 586 -3.52 1.84 6.07
C THR A 586 -2.59 1.61 7.25
N ILE A 587 -1.32 1.99 7.10
CA ILE A 587 -0.30 1.82 8.14
C ILE A 587 0.37 3.16 8.42
N GLY A 588 0.35 3.59 9.68
CA GLY A 588 0.91 4.88 10.09
C GLY A 588 0.51 5.31 11.50
N ALA A 589 0.78 6.56 11.83
CA ALA A 589 0.32 7.23 13.05
C ALA A 589 -0.34 8.56 12.70
N GLN A 590 -1.27 9.01 13.55
CA GLN A 590 -1.99 10.27 13.40
C GLN A 590 -2.04 11.05 14.72
N GLY A 591 -1.76 12.34 14.63
CA GLY A 591 -1.93 13.35 15.69
C GLY A 591 -2.98 14.39 15.28
N PRO A 592 -3.36 15.34 16.14
CA PRO A 592 -4.27 16.43 15.77
C PRO A 592 -3.69 17.29 14.64
N ASN A 593 -2.40 17.64 14.74
CA ASN A 593 -1.72 18.58 13.82
C ASN A 593 -0.80 17.89 12.80
N GLY A 594 -0.62 16.56 12.87
CA GLY A 594 0.28 15.81 11.99
C GLY A 594 -0.25 14.43 11.59
N ALA A 595 0.49 13.76 10.72
CA ALA A 595 0.31 12.37 10.37
C ALA A 595 1.63 11.81 9.80
N GLN A 596 1.87 10.53 10.00
CA GLN A 596 2.94 9.76 9.38
C GLN A 596 2.35 8.52 8.73
N GLN A 597 2.34 8.43 7.40
CA GLN A 597 1.87 7.25 6.67
C GLN A 597 3.06 6.48 6.10
N TRP A 598 3.14 5.18 6.40
CA TRP A 598 4.14 4.27 5.85
C TRP A 598 3.61 3.43 4.67
N SER A 599 2.31 3.08 4.72
CA SER A 599 1.60 2.39 3.64
C SER A 599 0.13 2.83 3.61
N HIS A 600 -0.47 2.83 2.43
CA HIS A 600 -1.92 2.85 2.22
C HIS A 600 -2.22 2.15 0.90
N ASN A 601 -2.96 1.05 0.95
CA ASN A 601 -3.18 0.15 -0.19
C ASN A 601 -1.87 -0.30 -0.90
N GLN A 602 -0.88 -0.76 -0.13
CA GLN A 602 0.39 -1.27 -0.68
C GLN A 602 0.87 -2.51 0.09
N ALA A 603 1.20 -3.57 -0.65
CA ALA A 603 1.66 -4.87 -0.18
C ALA A 603 3.10 -4.85 0.40
N LYS A 604 3.35 -4.01 1.41
CA LYS A 604 4.66 -3.74 2.03
C LYS A 604 4.91 -4.49 3.35
N ALA A 605 3.86 -4.84 4.11
CA ALA A 605 3.94 -5.46 5.42
C ALA A 605 4.32 -6.95 5.31
N LEU A 606 5.52 -7.22 4.83
CA LEU A 606 6.08 -8.57 4.71
C LEU A 606 6.48 -9.12 6.09
N PRO A 607 6.42 -10.45 6.31
CA PRO A 607 7.05 -11.11 7.44
C PRO A 607 8.51 -10.63 7.65
N GLY A 608 8.82 -10.18 8.86
CA GLY A 608 10.15 -9.69 9.24
C GLY A 608 10.36 -8.19 9.00
N VAL A 609 9.35 -7.44 8.52
CA VAL A 609 9.41 -5.98 8.42
C VAL A 609 9.09 -5.33 9.76
N GLN A 610 9.91 -4.35 10.13
CA GLN A 610 9.72 -3.45 11.26
C GLN A 610 9.58 -2.01 10.74
N VAL A 611 8.64 -1.26 11.30
CA VAL A 611 8.45 0.16 11.02
C VAL A 611 8.58 0.93 12.32
N VAL A 612 9.46 1.93 12.37
CA VAL A 612 9.60 2.84 13.50
C VAL A 612 9.03 4.19 13.08
N ILE A 613 8.08 4.71 13.84
CA ILE A 613 7.52 6.05 13.65
C ILE A 613 7.87 6.88 14.90
N ASP A 614 8.51 8.02 14.68
CA ASP A 614 8.69 9.04 15.72
C ASP A 614 7.70 10.18 15.45
N THR A 615 6.69 10.27 16.31
CA THR A 615 5.60 11.25 16.19
C THR A 615 6.01 12.67 16.59
N GLY A 616 7.18 12.84 17.23
CA GLY A 616 7.74 14.13 17.63
C GLY A 616 8.64 14.73 16.56
N SER A 617 9.54 13.94 15.95
CA SER A 617 10.29 14.38 14.76
C SER A 617 9.49 14.28 13.45
N GLY A 618 8.38 13.53 13.47
CA GLY A 618 7.56 13.22 12.30
C GLY A 618 8.19 12.22 11.32
N SER A 619 9.22 11.50 11.74
CA SER A 619 9.97 10.59 10.87
C SER A 619 9.40 9.16 10.85
N VAL A 620 9.63 8.47 9.72
CA VAL A 620 9.23 7.08 9.49
C VAL A 620 10.44 6.32 8.96
N THR A 621 10.84 5.25 9.64
CA THR A 621 11.97 4.40 9.27
C THR A 621 11.51 2.97 9.07
N GLU A 622 11.95 2.34 7.99
CA GLU A 622 11.69 0.94 7.64
C GLU A 622 12.96 0.12 7.86
N SER A 623 12.85 -1.04 8.51
CA SER A 623 13.96 -1.96 8.74
C SER A 623 13.46 -3.41 8.77
N THR A 624 14.36 -4.39 8.85
CA THR A 624 14.01 -5.80 9.03
C THR A 624 14.42 -6.33 10.40
N PHE A 625 13.75 -7.38 10.86
CA PHE A 625 14.08 -8.14 12.07
C PHE A 625 13.97 -9.65 11.78
N PRO A 626 14.74 -10.53 12.45
CA PRO A 626 14.61 -11.97 12.28
C PRO A 626 13.30 -12.47 12.90
N ILE A 627 12.55 -13.28 12.15
CA ILE A 627 11.51 -14.14 12.71
C ILE A 627 12.18 -15.44 13.14
N ASN A 628 12.02 -15.79 14.42
CA ASN A 628 12.32 -17.13 14.92
C ASN A 628 11.04 -17.96 14.77
N ASN A 629 11.10 -19.03 13.98
CA ASN A 629 10.03 -20.02 13.82
C ASN A 629 10.09 -21.09 14.92
#